data_AF-A0A1X1T0H3-F1
#
_entry.id   AF-A0A1X1T0H3-F1
#
_cell.length_a   1.000
_cell.length_b   1.000
_cell.length_c   1.000
_cell.angle_alpha   90.00
_cell.angle_beta   90.00
_cell.angle_gamma   90.00
#
_symmetry.space_group_name_H-M   'P 1'
#
loop_
_entity.id
_entity.type
_entity.pdbx_description
1 polymer ?
#
loop_
_entity_poly.entity_id
_entity_poly.type
_entity_poly.pdbx_seq_one_letter_code
_entity_poly.pdbx_strand_id
1 'polypeptide(L)'
;MGVYRHELGANLDDLHARLHSGRYHAKPSRSVYILKADGRQRPLGIASLEDKIVQRAVVEVLNAVYEADFRGFPTGSGQDTARITRWMRSRLGSNAGK
;
A
#
# COMPACT_ATOMS: atom_id res chain seq x y z
N MET A 1 -26.69 -0.68 6.09
CA MET A 1 -25.60 -0.94 5.11
C MET A 1 -25.30 0.38 4.43
N GLY A 2 -24.04 0.84 4.45
CA GLY A 2 -23.68 2.24 4.13
C GLY A 2 -23.92 2.66 2.69
N VAL A 3 -24.19 3.97 2.50
CA VAL A 3 -24.53 4.65 1.23
C VAL A 3 -23.60 4.27 0.07
N TYR A 4 -22.31 4.06 0.33
CA TYR A 4 -21.33 3.64 -0.69
C TYR A 4 -21.71 2.34 -1.43
N ARG A 5 -22.29 1.36 -0.72
CA ARG A 5 -22.69 0.08 -1.31
C ARG A 5 -23.87 0.24 -2.28
N HIS A 6 -24.75 1.20 -1.99
CA HIS A 6 -25.96 1.43 -2.79
C HIS A 6 -25.62 1.98 -4.18
N GLU A 7 -24.57 2.80 -4.27
CA GLU A 7 -24.10 3.42 -5.51
C GLU A 7 -22.71 2.91 -5.91
N LEU A 8 -22.46 1.62 -5.69
CA LEU A 8 -21.12 1.04 -5.85
C LEU A 8 -20.50 1.32 -7.22
N GLY A 9 -21.27 1.17 -8.31
CA GLY A 9 -20.79 1.42 -9.67
C GLY A 9 -20.33 2.86 -9.87
N ALA A 10 -21.23 3.82 -9.61
CA ALA A 10 -20.93 5.24 -9.75
C ALA A 10 -19.75 5.69 -8.87
N ASN A 11 -19.67 5.19 -7.63
CA ASN A 11 -18.56 5.50 -6.72
C ASN A 11 -17.20 4.96 -7.23
N LEU A 12 -17.19 3.77 -7.84
CA LEU A 12 -15.98 3.20 -8.43
C LEU A 12 -15.56 3.94 -9.71
N ASP A 13 -16.51 4.32 -10.55
CA ASP A 13 -16.25 5.08 -11.77
C ASP A 13 -15.68 6.47 -11.45
N ASP A 14 -16.26 7.16 -10.46
CA ASP A 14 -15.72 8.44 -9.97
C ASP A 14 -14.31 8.28 -9.37
N LEU A 15 -14.10 7.25 -8.55
CA LEU A 15 -12.77 6.95 -7.99
C LEU A 15 -11.74 6.72 -9.10
N HIS A 16 -12.10 5.92 -10.11
CA HIS A 16 -11.26 5.65 -11.27
C HIS A 16 -10.93 6.94 -12.04
N ALA A 17 -11.93 7.78 -12.31
CA ALA A 17 -11.75 9.06 -12.99
C ALA A 17 -10.83 10.02 -12.20
N ARG A 18 -10.99 10.09 -10.87
CA ARG A 18 -10.11 10.89 -10.00
C ARG A 18 -8.67 10.37 -10.01
N LEU A 19 -8.48 9.06 -9.96
CA LEU A 19 -7.15 8.44 -10.02
C LEU A 19 -6.45 8.73 -11.36
N HIS A 20 -7.14 8.49 -12.48
CA HIS A 20 -6.59 8.72 -13.81
C HIS A 20 -6.28 10.19 -14.10
N SER A 21 -7.09 11.11 -13.57
CA SER A 21 -6.83 12.55 -13.71
C SER A 21 -5.82 13.11 -12.71
N GLY A 22 -5.23 12.28 -11.84
CA GLY A 22 -4.27 12.71 -10.82
C GLY A 22 -4.88 13.55 -9.69
N ARG A 23 -6.21 13.62 -9.59
CA ARG A 23 -6.95 14.38 -8.57
C ARG A 23 -7.28 13.55 -7.32
N TYR A 24 -6.92 12.27 -7.31
CA TYR A 24 -7.11 11.43 -6.14
C TYR A 24 -6.10 11.80 -5.04
N HIS A 25 -6.62 12.15 -3.87
CA HIS A 25 -5.82 12.37 -2.67
C HIS A 25 -6.20 11.34 -1.60
N ALA A 26 -5.22 10.57 -1.14
CA ALA A 26 -5.41 9.58 -0.09
C ALA A 26 -5.85 10.25 1.21
N LYS A 27 -6.78 9.61 1.94
CA LYS A 27 -7.27 10.15 3.21
C LYS A 27 -6.33 9.79 4.36
N PRO A 28 -6.18 10.66 5.38
CA PRO A 28 -5.48 10.29 6.60
C PRO A 28 -6.08 9.01 7.21
N SER A 29 -5.21 8.06 7.58
CA SER A 29 -5.66 6.83 8.23
C SER A 29 -6.23 7.12 9.61
N ARG A 30 -7.33 6.45 9.95
CA ARG A 30 -7.94 6.56 11.28
C ARG A 30 -7.19 5.67 12.27
N SER A 31 -6.63 6.25 13.32
CA SER A 31 -5.98 5.51 14.40
C SER A 31 -7.01 4.86 15.32
N VAL A 32 -6.90 3.55 15.51
CA VAL A 32 -7.69 2.78 16.49
C VAL A 32 -6.72 1.99 17.37
N TYR A 33 -6.94 2.00 18.67
CA TYR A 33 -6.12 1.24 19.61
C TYR A 33 -6.69 -0.16 19.78
N ILE A 34 -5.83 -1.17 19.58
CA ILE A 34 -6.13 -2.57 19.88
C ILE A 34 -5.29 -3.02 21.06
N LEU A 35 -5.91 -3.78 21.97
CA LEU A 35 -5.21 -4.41 23.09
C LEU A 35 -4.41 -5.61 22.59
N LYS A 36 -3.18 -5.72 23.05
CA LYS A 36 -2.37 -6.92 22.92
C LYS A 36 -2.63 -7.86 24.11
N ALA A 37 -2.25 -9.12 23.94
CA ALA A 37 -2.29 -10.13 25.01
C ALA A 37 -1.43 -9.75 26.23
N ASP A 38 -0.39 -8.93 26.06
CA ASP A 38 0.48 -8.42 27.12
C ASP A 38 -0.08 -7.18 27.84
N GLY A 39 -1.31 -6.77 27.53
CA GLY A 39 -1.97 -5.60 28.11
C GLY A 39 -1.56 -4.25 27.51
N ARG A 40 -0.57 -4.22 26.60
CA ARG A 40 -0.16 -2.98 25.91
C ARG A 40 -1.13 -2.65 24.78
N GLN A 41 -1.23 -1.37 24.44
CA GLN A 41 -2.01 -0.94 23.27
C GLN A 41 -1.12 -0.77 22.04
N ARG A 42 -1.60 -1.21 20.88
CA ARG A 42 -0.98 -0.91 19.58
C ARG A 42 -1.92 0.01 18.80
N PRO A 43 -1.45 1.17 18.31
CA PRO A 43 -2.21 1.95 17.36
C PRO A 43 -2.24 1.21 16.01
N LEU A 44 -3.42 1.04 15.45
CA LEU A 44 -3.66 0.52 14.11
C LEU A 44 -4.19 1.65 13.23
N GLY A 45 -3.51 1.92 12.13
CA GLY A 45 -3.99 2.83 11.10
C GLY A 45 -4.99 2.12 10.19
N ILE A 46 -6.25 2.56 10.22
CA ILE A 46 -7.30 2.04 9.34
C ILE A 46 -7.46 3.03 8.17
N ALA A 47 -7.02 2.61 6.99
CA ALA A 47 -7.22 3.35 5.75
C ALA A 47 -8.71 3.40 5.35
N SER A 48 -9.10 4.41 4.57
CA SER A 48 -10.47 4.50 4.03
C SER A 48 -10.77 3.35 3.06
N LEU A 49 -12.04 3.13 2.74
CA LEU A 49 -12.44 2.07 1.81
C LEU A 49 -11.79 2.27 0.43
N GLU A 50 -11.89 3.49 -0.12
CA GLU A 50 -11.26 3.85 -1.40
C GLU A 50 -9.74 3.64 -1.34
N ASP A 51 -9.08 4.07 -0.26
CA ASP A 51 -7.63 3.87 -0.10
C ASP A 51 -7.25 2.39 -0.12
N LYS A 52 -8.04 1.51 0.51
CA LYS A 52 -7.78 0.06 0.48
C LYS A 52 -7.92 -0.52 -0.93
N ILE A 53 -8.90 -0.03 -1.71
CA ILE A 53 -9.10 -0.44 -3.11
C ILE A 53 -7.88 -0.01 -3.94
N VAL A 54 -7.47 1.25 -3.83
CA VAL A 54 -6.32 1.79 -4.56
C VAL A 54 -5.03 1.09 -4.16
N GLN A 55 -4.79 0.92 -2.86
CA GLN A 55 -3.61 0.20 -2.35
C GLN A 55 -3.55 -1.22 -2.89
N ARG A 56 -4.68 -1.94 -2.94
CA ARG A 56 -4.74 -3.29 -3.50
C ARG A 56 -4.39 -3.30 -4.99
N ALA A 57 -4.96 -2.40 -5.78
CA ALA A 57 -4.66 -2.29 -7.20
C ALA A 57 -3.17 -1.98 -7.45
N VAL A 58 -2.59 -1.05 -6.67
CA VAL A 58 -1.15 -0.73 -6.74
C VAL A 58 -0.29 -1.94 -6.41
N VAL A 59 -0.62 -2.71 -5.36
CA VAL A 59 0.11 -3.93 -5.00
C VAL A 59 0.05 -4.96 -6.13
N GLU A 60 -1.09 -5.13 -6.79
CA GLU A 60 -1.21 -6.06 -7.91
C GLU A 60 -0.32 -5.68 -9.09
N VAL A 61 -0.29 -4.40 -9.46
CA VAL A 61 0.59 -3.89 -10.52
C VAL A 61 2.06 -4.02 -10.14
N LEU A 62 2.43 -3.63 -8.92
CA LEU A 62 3.82 -3.70 -8.47
C LEU A 62 4.31 -5.14 -8.34
N ASN A 63 3.49 -6.06 -7.85
CA ASN A 63 3.85 -7.47 -7.80
C ASN A 63 4.05 -8.02 -9.21
N ALA A 64 3.20 -7.69 -10.18
CA ALA A 64 3.41 -8.14 -11.56
C ALA A 64 4.77 -7.70 -12.14
N VAL A 65 5.29 -6.54 -11.72
CA VAL A 65 6.59 -6.02 -12.16
C VAL A 65 7.76 -6.61 -11.36
N TYR A 66 7.62 -6.72 -10.04
CA TYR A 66 8.75 -6.97 -9.14
C TYR A 66 8.77 -8.36 -8.49
N GLU A 67 7.73 -9.17 -8.64
CA GLU A 67 7.66 -10.49 -7.98
C GLU A 67 8.89 -11.34 -8.30
N ALA A 68 9.33 -11.35 -9.57
CA ALA A 68 10.50 -12.12 -10.00
C ALA A 68 11.80 -11.71 -9.29
N ASP A 69 11.98 -10.41 -9.02
CA ASP A 69 13.15 -9.87 -8.31
C ASP A 69 13.08 -10.17 -6.80
N PHE A 70 11.87 -10.26 -6.25
CA PHE A 70 11.64 -10.50 -4.82
C PHE A 70 11.64 -11.99 -4.42
N ARG A 71 11.59 -12.93 -5.36
CA ARG A 71 11.62 -14.39 -5.08
C ARG A 71 12.86 -14.85 -4.30
N GLY A 72 13.95 -14.08 -4.30
CA GLY A 72 15.16 -14.37 -3.53
C GLY A 72 15.17 -13.83 -2.10
N PHE A 73 14.13 -13.09 -1.68
CA PHE A 73 14.04 -12.51 -0.35
C PHE A 73 13.08 -13.30 0.55
N PRO A 74 13.44 -13.55 1.83
CA PRO A 74 12.54 -14.21 2.76
C PRO A 74 11.27 -13.37 2.96
N THR A 75 10.11 -13.94 2.65
CA THR A 75 8.81 -13.32 2.89
C THR A 75 8.39 -13.59 4.33
N GLY A 76 8.86 -12.76 5.27
CA GLY A 76 8.47 -12.90 6.67
C GLY A 76 9.29 -12.07 7.64
N SER A 77 8.62 -11.13 8.31
CA SER A 77 9.05 -10.39 9.50
C SER A 77 10.57 -10.27 9.75
N GLY A 78 11.15 -9.20 9.21
CA GLY A 78 12.24 -8.48 9.87
C GLY A 78 13.64 -9.09 9.80
N GLN A 79 13.84 -10.25 9.16
CA GLN A 79 15.18 -10.71 8.87
C GLN A 79 15.54 -10.27 7.44
N ASP A 80 16.48 -9.31 7.37
CA ASP A 80 17.14 -8.81 6.16
C ASP A 80 16.62 -7.55 5.44
N THR A 81 15.97 -6.62 6.17
CA THR A 81 15.70 -5.25 5.67
C THR A 81 16.97 -4.51 5.24
N ALA A 82 18.12 -4.81 5.86
CA ALA A 82 19.41 -4.24 5.49
C ALA A 82 19.86 -4.69 4.08
N ARG A 83 19.64 -5.96 3.70
CA ARG A 83 19.95 -6.44 2.34
C ARG A 83 19.01 -5.87 1.28
N ILE A 84 17.70 -5.76 1.57
CA ILE A 84 16.74 -5.10 0.66
C ILE A 84 17.12 -3.63 0.44
N THR A 85 17.40 -2.89 1.52
CA THR A 85 17.77 -1.47 1.45
C THR A 85 19.07 -1.25 0.67
N ARG A 86 20.07 -2.14 0.85
CA ARG A 86 21.33 -2.09 0.11
C ARG A 86 21.14 -2.39 -1.38
N TRP A 87 20.31 -3.37 -1.71
CA TRP A 87 19.94 -3.70 -3.10
C TRP A 87 19.22 -2.53 -3.79
N MET A 88 18.24 -1.90 -3.13
CA MET A 88 17.51 -0.74 -3.68
C MET A 88 18.46 0.44 -3.97
N ARG A 89 19.40 0.73 -3.06
CA ARG A 89 20.40 1.82 -3.24
C ARG A 89 21.32 1.56 -4.43
N SER A 90 21.75 0.32 -4.63
CA SER A 90 22.61 -0.08 -5.76
C SER A 90 21.89 0.00 -7.11
N ARG A 91 20.57 -0.23 -7.14
CA ARG A 91 19.75 -0.23 -8.36
C ARG A 91 19.31 1.18 -8.77
N LEU A 92 18.91 2.02 -7.80
CA LEU A 92 18.42 3.39 -8.04
C LEU A 92 19.55 4.44 -8.12
N GLY A 93 20.72 4.15 -7.56
CA GLY A 93 21.89 5.04 -7.58
C GLY A 93 22.72 5.03 -8.87
N SER A 94 22.39 4.20 -9.87
CA SER A 94 23.18 4.04 -11.11
C SER A 94 22.57 4.72 -12.34
N ASN A 95 21.69 5.72 -12.16
CA ASN A 95 21.22 6.56 -13.27
C ASN A 95 21.58 8.06 -13.12
N ALA A 96 22.51 8.38 -12.21
CA ALA A 96 23.12 9.71 -12.13
C ALA A 96 24.53 9.65 -12.75
N GLY A 97 24.61 9.84 -14.06
CA GLY A 97 25.89 9.96 -14.76
C GLY A 97 25.93 9.30 -16.13
N LYS A 98 25.14 9.82 -17.08
CA LYS A 98 25.61 10.14 -18.43
C LYS A 98 24.88 11.37 -18.93
#